data_AF-U6MD48-F1
#
_entry.id   AF-U6MD48-F1
#
_cell.length_a   1.000
_cell.length_b   1.000
_cell.length_c   1.000
_cell.angle_alpha   90.00
_cell.angle_beta   90.00
_cell.angle_gamma   90.00
#
_symmetry.space_group_name_H-M   'P 1'
#
loop_
_entity.id
_entity.type
_entity.pdbx_description
1 polymer ?
#
loop_
_entity_poly.entity_id
_entity_poly.type
_entity_poly.pdbx_seq_one_letter_code
_entity_poly.pdbx_strand_id
1 'polypeptide(L)'
;MECVASMPPETPLAFGLHPNTEIGYRTQQCEDLFKTLLESEGASAGGTASKGGGENDGEALCKEILDELGDARFDVEEISQAIPDEEKGPYQHVFLQECQCMNVLIKEISRSLVEVELGFKGELTFSASMEKLVEDIRMNRVPAAWMKVSFASCRPLGSWIADVKQRFEHLSEWTKEPSATPKVVNLARLFSPQSFLTAIKEVCSQQHHLELNKLNVLTTVTKKDVASIDAPAREGQQRIH
;
A
#
# COMPACT_ATOMS: atom_id res chain seq x y z
N MET A 1 -12.62 -8.49 49.00
CA MET A 1 -12.69 -7.26 48.19
C MET A 1 -11.60 -6.24 48.54
N GLU A 2 -10.99 -6.27 49.75
CA GLU A 2 -9.88 -5.38 50.13
C GLU A 2 -8.59 -5.56 49.30
N CYS A 3 -8.36 -6.73 48.72
CA CYS A 3 -7.12 -7.07 48.01
C CYS A 3 -6.97 -6.43 46.62
N VAL A 4 -8.04 -5.92 46.02
CA VAL A 4 -7.99 -5.22 44.71
C VAL A 4 -7.67 -3.73 44.90
N ALA A 5 -8.12 -3.14 46.01
CA ALA A 5 -7.88 -1.73 46.32
C ALA A 5 -6.41 -1.42 46.69
N SER A 6 -5.64 -2.44 47.09
CA SER A 6 -4.22 -2.30 47.46
C SER A 6 -3.25 -2.63 46.32
N MET A 7 -3.74 -2.93 45.12
CA MET A 7 -2.87 -3.27 43.99
C MET A 7 -2.19 -2.01 43.42
N PRO A 8 -0.92 -2.12 43.00
CA PRO A 8 -0.26 -1.04 42.30
C PRO A 8 -0.99 -0.72 40.99
N PRO A 9 -0.88 0.52 40.47
CA PRO A 9 -1.47 0.88 39.20
C PRO A 9 -1.04 -0.09 38.10
N GLU A 10 -1.97 -0.44 37.23
CA GLU A 10 -1.72 -1.33 36.11
C GLU A 10 -0.65 -0.74 35.19
N THR A 11 0.34 -1.56 34.83
CA THR A 11 1.43 -1.19 33.92
C THR A 11 1.55 -2.25 32.84
N PRO A 12 2.06 -1.92 31.63
CA PRO A 12 2.28 -2.92 30.58
C PRO A 12 3.11 -4.12 31.07
N LEU A 13 4.09 -3.86 31.93
CA LEU A 13 4.94 -4.89 32.57
C LEU A 13 4.13 -5.89 33.40
N ALA A 14 3.07 -5.46 34.08
CA ALA A 14 2.20 -6.36 34.87
C ALA A 14 1.50 -7.41 33.99
N PHE A 15 1.40 -7.17 32.69
CA PHE A 15 0.84 -8.08 31.68
C PHE A 15 1.91 -8.70 30.78
N GLY A 16 3.19 -8.55 31.10
CA GLY A 16 4.30 -9.06 30.28
C GLY A 16 4.56 -8.27 29.00
N LEU A 17 4.00 -7.07 28.86
CA LEU A 17 4.19 -6.18 27.72
C LEU A 17 5.37 -5.24 27.91
N HIS A 18 5.95 -4.79 26.80
CA HIS A 18 7.03 -3.80 26.83
C HIS A 18 6.48 -2.42 27.27
N PRO A 19 7.20 -1.63 28.09
CA PRO A 19 6.73 -0.32 28.54
C PRO A 19 6.29 0.64 27.42
N ASN A 20 6.96 0.61 26.27
CA ASN A 20 6.59 1.42 25.10
C ASN A 20 5.20 1.13 24.52
N THR A 21 4.55 0.01 24.89
CA THR A 21 3.18 -0.27 24.48
C THR A 21 2.21 0.81 24.98
N GLU A 22 2.47 1.41 26.15
CA GLU A 22 1.65 2.51 26.65
C GLU A 22 1.76 3.75 25.76
N ILE A 23 2.96 4.06 25.24
CA ILE A 23 3.17 5.20 24.34
C ILE A 23 2.32 5.05 23.08
N GLY A 24 2.41 3.89 22.41
CA GLY A 24 1.62 3.63 21.20
C GLY A 24 0.11 3.70 21.45
N TYR A 25 -0.35 3.15 22.58
CA TYR A 25 -1.75 3.23 22.97
C TYR A 25 -2.21 4.69 23.19
N ARG A 26 -1.43 5.50 23.91
CA ARG A 26 -1.74 6.91 24.14
C ARG A 26 -1.71 7.72 22.85
N THR A 27 -0.75 7.45 21.95
CA THR A 27 -0.70 8.07 20.63
C THR A 27 -1.97 7.77 19.84
N GLN A 28 -2.41 6.50 19.80
CA GLN A 28 -3.65 6.13 19.13
C GLN A 28 -4.87 6.84 19.74
N GLN A 29 -4.97 6.91 21.08
CA GLN A 29 -6.05 7.64 21.74
C GLN A 29 -6.08 9.12 21.37
N CYS A 30 -4.92 9.77 21.28
CA CYS A 30 -4.83 11.16 20.85
C CYS A 30 -5.25 11.32 19.39
N GLU A 31 -4.78 10.45 18.49
CA GLU A 31 -5.17 10.44 17.07
C GLU A 31 -6.69 10.26 16.91
N ASP A 32 -7.29 9.31 17.63
CA ASP A 32 -8.73 9.06 17.62
C ASP A 32 -9.52 10.27 18.14
N LEU A 33 -9.01 10.94 19.18
CA LEU A 33 -9.61 12.16 19.72
C LEU A 33 -9.54 13.31 18.70
N PHE A 34 -8.39 13.55 18.08
CA PHE A 34 -8.26 14.57 17.03
C PHE A 34 -9.15 14.27 15.83
N LYS A 35 -9.23 13.02 15.41
CA LYS A 35 -10.14 12.58 14.34
C LYS A 35 -11.60 12.86 14.69
N THR A 36 -12.02 12.51 15.90
CA THR A 36 -13.40 12.75 16.37
C THR A 36 -13.72 14.25 16.43
N LEU A 37 -12.77 15.07 16.89
CA LEU A 37 -12.93 16.53 16.92
C LEU A 37 -13.10 17.10 15.50
N LEU A 38 -12.25 16.68 14.58
CA LEU A 38 -12.27 17.14 13.18
C LEU A 38 -13.56 16.71 12.46
N GLU A 39 -14.06 15.51 12.74
CA GLU A 39 -15.37 15.03 12.27
C GLU A 39 -16.54 15.83 12.90
N SER A 40 -16.42 16.22 14.18
CA SER A 40 -17.45 17.01 14.87
C SER A 40 -17.53 18.47 14.40
N GLU A 41 -16.39 19.08 14.05
CA GLU A 41 -16.35 20.42 13.46
C GLU A 41 -17.04 20.44 12.09
N GLY A 42 -16.82 19.40 11.27
CA GLY A 42 -17.51 19.19 10.00
C GLY A 42 -19.01 18.88 10.17
N ALA A 43 -19.41 18.17 11.23
CA ALA A 43 -20.81 17.85 11.51
C ALA A 43 -21.64 19.07 11.97
N SER A 44 -21.01 20.11 12.53
CA SER A 44 -21.71 21.35 12.92
C SER A 44 -22.07 22.27 11.74
N ALA A 45 -21.54 22.00 10.54
CA ALA A 45 -21.92 22.67 9.30
C ALA A 45 -23.21 22.08 8.67
N GLY A 46 -24.02 21.37 9.45
CA GLY A 46 -25.39 20.97 9.11
C GLY A 46 -26.33 22.18 9.13
N GLY A 47 -26.20 23.07 8.16
CA GLY A 47 -27.10 24.21 8.01
C GLY A 47 -26.48 25.33 7.19
N THR A 48 -26.96 25.49 5.97
CA THR A 48 -26.58 26.49 4.95
C THR A 48 -25.27 26.20 4.23
N ALA A 49 -25.39 26.10 2.91
CA ALA A 49 -24.29 26.25 1.98
C ALA A 49 -23.59 27.58 2.25
N SER A 50 -22.57 27.54 3.10
CA SER A 50 -21.68 28.66 3.35
C SER A 50 -20.43 28.44 2.52
N LYS A 51 -20.33 29.21 1.44
CA LYS A 51 -19.14 29.42 0.59
C LYS A 51 -18.01 30.09 1.38
N GLY A 52 -17.51 29.42 2.41
CA GLY A 52 -16.59 29.99 3.39
C GLY A 52 -15.41 29.08 3.72
N GLY A 53 -14.75 28.53 2.70
CA GLY A 53 -13.52 27.75 2.80
C GLY A 53 -13.71 26.26 2.47
N GLY A 54 -13.23 25.83 1.29
CA GLY A 54 -12.91 24.42 1.06
C GLY A 54 -13.46 23.72 -0.19
N GLU A 55 -14.38 24.29 -0.98
CA GLU A 55 -14.77 23.66 -2.27
C GLU A 55 -13.60 23.64 -3.27
N ASN A 56 -12.84 24.74 -3.35
CA ASN A 56 -11.63 24.82 -4.19
C ASN A 56 -10.47 23.95 -3.68
N ASP A 57 -10.46 23.58 -2.40
CA ASP A 57 -9.36 22.80 -1.81
C ASP A 57 -9.48 21.32 -2.16
N GLY A 58 -10.70 20.77 -2.07
CA GLY A 58 -10.98 19.39 -2.48
C GLY A 58 -10.75 19.14 -3.97
N GLU A 59 -11.20 20.05 -4.84
CA GLU A 59 -10.94 19.97 -6.29
C GLU A 59 -9.44 20.03 -6.60
N ALA A 60 -8.71 20.95 -5.97
CA ALA A 60 -7.27 21.10 -6.16
C ALA A 60 -6.50 19.84 -5.72
N LEU A 61 -6.83 19.26 -4.56
CA LEU A 61 -6.22 18.03 -4.07
C LEU A 61 -6.52 16.83 -4.99
N CYS A 62 -7.77 16.71 -5.47
CA CYS A 62 -8.14 15.67 -6.43
C CYS A 62 -7.33 15.79 -7.71
N LYS A 63 -7.16 17.02 -8.20
CA LYS A 63 -6.38 17.31 -9.41
C LYS A 63 -4.90 17.02 -9.21
N GLU A 64 -4.32 17.40 -8.07
CA GLU A 64 -2.93 17.09 -7.72
C GLU A 64 -2.67 15.57 -7.75
N ILE A 65 -3.53 14.79 -7.09
CA ILE A 65 -3.39 13.32 -7.09
C ILE A 65 -3.54 12.74 -8.51
N LEU A 66 -4.46 13.29 -9.30
CA LEU A 66 -4.68 12.87 -10.69
C LEU A 66 -3.46 13.21 -11.56
N ASP A 67 -2.88 14.39 -11.43
CA ASP A 67 -1.69 14.80 -12.19
C ASP A 67 -0.46 13.95 -11.79
N GLU A 68 -0.36 13.55 -10.53
CA GLU A 68 0.76 12.74 -10.02
C GLU A 68 0.71 11.25 -10.40
N LEU A 69 -0.49 10.65 -10.44
CA LEU A 69 -0.67 9.20 -10.65
C LEU A 69 -1.39 8.85 -11.95
N GLY A 70 -2.09 9.81 -12.58
CA GLY A 70 -3.10 9.55 -13.60
C GLY A 70 -2.59 8.82 -14.84
N ASP A 71 -1.34 9.10 -15.22
CA ASP A 71 -0.71 8.55 -16.42
C ASP A 71 0.14 7.31 -16.15
N ALA A 72 0.41 6.98 -14.88
CA ALA A 72 1.29 5.89 -14.51
C ALA A 72 0.65 4.54 -14.86
N ARG A 73 1.27 3.80 -15.80
CA ARG A 73 0.76 2.50 -16.26
C ARG A 73 1.88 1.62 -16.77
N PHE A 74 1.73 0.33 -16.55
CA PHE A 74 2.57 -0.71 -17.16
C PHE A 74 1.88 -1.29 -18.38
N ASP A 75 2.57 -1.36 -19.52
CA ASP A 75 2.12 -2.21 -20.63
C ASP A 75 2.54 -3.65 -20.35
N VAL A 76 1.69 -4.38 -19.62
CA VAL A 76 1.99 -5.75 -19.17
C VAL A 76 2.14 -6.71 -20.36
N GLU A 77 1.45 -6.45 -21.47
CA GLU A 77 1.56 -7.27 -22.67
C GLU A 77 2.92 -7.09 -23.32
N GLU A 78 3.37 -5.83 -23.50
CA GLU A 78 4.70 -5.52 -24.01
C GLU A 78 5.80 -6.09 -23.10
N ILE A 79 5.70 -5.88 -21.78
CA ILE A 79 6.67 -6.42 -20.81
C ILE A 79 6.72 -7.96 -20.89
N SER A 80 5.57 -8.62 -20.98
CA SER A 80 5.51 -10.08 -21.10
C SER A 80 6.12 -10.58 -22.42
N GLN A 81 5.91 -9.87 -23.53
CA GLN A 81 6.50 -10.22 -24.83
C GLN A 81 8.02 -10.00 -24.86
N ALA A 82 8.53 -9.04 -24.08
CA ALA A 82 9.97 -8.80 -23.96
C ALA A 82 10.71 -9.93 -23.22
N ILE A 83 10.01 -10.75 -22.43
CA ILE A 83 10.60 -11.89 -21.71
C ILE A 83 10.52 -13.14 -22.61
N PRO A 84 11.65 -13.83 -22.90
CA PRO A 84 11.64 -15.13 -23.57
C PRO A 84 10.82 -16.16 -22.80
N ASP A 85 10.05 -17.01 -23.49
CA ASP A 85 9.16 -17.98 -22.84
C ASP A 85 9.92 -18.99 -21.94
N GLU A 86 11.17 -19.28 -22.26
CA GLU A 86 12.07 -20.14 -21.47
C GLU A 86 12.50 -19.49 -20.14
N GLU A 87 12.47 -18.16 -20.07
CA GLU A 87 12.86 -17.36 -18.90
C GLU A 87 11.65 -16.91 -18.06
N LYS A 88 10.41 -17.18 -18.52
CA LYS A 88 9.17 -16.91 -17.77
C LYS A 88 8.98 -17.92 -16.64
N GLY A 89 9.69 -17.68 -15.54
CA GLY A 89 9.59 -18.46 -14.32
C GLY A 89 8.52 -17.95 -13.34
N PRO A 90 8.40 -18.61 -12.17
CA PRO A 90 7.51 -18.17 -11.09
C PRO A 90 7.69 -16.70 -10.68
N TYR A 91 8.92 -16.19 -10.65
CA TYR A 91 9.19 -14.79 -10.32
C TYR A 91 8.61 -13.81 -11.33
N GLN A 92 8.76 -14.09 -12.63
CA GLN A 92 8.21 -13.28 -13.71
C GLN A 92 6.69 -13.28 -13.69
N HIS A 93 6.05 -14.41 -13.40
CA HIS A 93 4.59 -14.47 -13.25
C HIS A 93 4.09 -13.59 -12.10
N VAL A 94 4.75 -13.66 -10.94
CA VAL A 94 4.42 -12.78 -9.80
C VAL A 94 4.64 -11.32 -10.17
N PHE A 95 5.76 -10.99 -10.81
CA PHE A 95 6.05 -9.63 -11.25
C PHE A 95 4.98 -9.06 -12.20
N LEU A 96 4.61 -9.81 -13.24
CA LEU A 96 3.57 -9.40 -14.18
C LEU A 96 2.20 -9.23 -13.48
N GLN A 97 1.87 -10.12 -12.54
CA GLN A 97 0.65 -9.99 -11.73
C GLN A 97 0.67 -8.72 -10.85
N GLU A 98 1.81 -8.40 -10.23
CA GLU A 98 1.98 -7.20 -9.41
C GLU A 98 1.81 -5.93 -10.26
N CYS A 99 2.34 -5.90 -11.49
CA CYS A 99 2.10 -4.82 -12.45
C CYS A 99 0.62 -4.69 -12.83
N GLN A 100 -0.09 -5.81 -13.01
CA GLN A 100 -1.54 -5.80 -13.26
C GLN A 100 -2.33 -5.24 -12.08
N CYS A 101 -2.02 -5.67 -10.85
CA CYS A 101 -2.65 -5.14 -9.64
C CYS A 101 -2.43 -3.63 -9.52
N MET A 102 -1.21 -3.15 -9.77
CA MET A 102 -0.91 -1.71 -9.77
C MET A 102 -1.73 -0.95 -10.82
N ASN A 103 -1.83 -1.48 -12.05
CA ASN A 103 -2.65 -0.87 -13.10
C ASN A 103 -4.13 -0.80 -12.72
N VAL A 104 -4.68 -1.84 -12.07
CA VAL A 104 -6.08 -1.83 -11.60
C VAL A 104 -6.28 -0.73 -10.56
N LEU A 105 -5.36 -0.57 -9.62
CA LEU A 105 -5.41 0.49 -8.61
C LEU A 105 -5.35 1.88 -9.26
N ILE A 106 -4.35 2.14 -10.10
CA ILE A 106 -4.17 3.45 -10.74
C ILE A 106 -5.37 3.77 -11.63
N LYS A 107 -5.88 2.80 -12.39
CA LYS A 107 -7.07 2.99 -13.22
C LYS A 107 -8.29 3.40 -12.40
N GLU A 108 -8.50 2.78 -11.23
CA GLU A 108 -9.63 3.14 -10.36
C GLU A 108 -9.46 4.53 -9.76
N ILE A 109 -8.25 4.90 -9.33
CA ILE A 109 -7.91 6.26 -8.89
C ILE A 109 -8.23 7.26 -10.02
N SER A 110 -7.62 7.09 -11.20
CA SER A 110 -7.78 7.99 -12.34
C SER A 110 -9.24 8.12 -12.76
N ARG A 111 -9.96 6.99 -12.91
CA ARG A 111 -11.39 6.98 -13.27
C ARG A 111 -12.21 7.81 -12.29
N SER A 112 -12.05 7.56 -11.00
CA SER A 112 -12.82 8.22 -9.96
C SER A 112 -12.52 9.72 -9.84
N LEU A 113 -11.26 10.14 -10.03
CA LEU A 113 -10.86 11.54 -9.98
C LEU A 113 -11.29 12.31 -11.23
N VAL A 114 -11.23 11.70 -12.42
CA VAL A 114 -11.75 12.30 -13.66
C VAL A 114 -13.26 12.53 -13.56
N GLU A 115 -14.00 11.57 -12.99
CA GLU A 115 -15.44 11.73 -12.71
C GLU A 115 -15.70 12.94 -11.79
N VAL A 116 -14.92 13.11 -10.73
CA VAL A 116 -15.01 14.28 -9.85
C VAL A 116 -14.69 15.57 -10.59
N GLU A 117 -13.64 15.61 -11.40
CA GLU A 117 -13.26 16.79 -12.19
C GLU A 117 -14.38 17.22 -13.16
N LEU A 118 -15.00 16.26 -13.86
CA LEU A 118 -16.16 16.51 -14.72
C LEU A 118 -17.39 16.96 -13.93
N GLY A 119 -17.55 16.47 -12.71
CA GLY A 119 -18.57 16.93 -11.77
C GLY A 119 -18.40 18.41 -11.40
N PHE A 120 -17.18 18.83 -11.07
CA PHE A 120 -16.86 20.24 -10.77
C PHE A 120 -17.03 21.16 -12.00
N LYS A 121 -16.72 20.67 -13.21
CA LYS A 121 -16.97 21.38 -14.48
C LYS A 121 -18.45 21.48 -14.85
N GLY A 122 -19.33 20.77 -14.14
CA GLY A 122 -20.78 20.71 -14.43
C GLY A 122 -21.15 19.85 -15.63
N GLU A 123 -20.21 19.04 -16.14
CA GLU A 123 -20.45 18.11 -17.26
C GLU A 123 -21.11 16.80 -16.79
N LEU A 124 -20.89 16.42 -15.53
CA LEU A 124 -21.59 15.32 -14.87
C LEU A 124 -22.41 15.83 -13.68
N THR A 125 -23.52 15.15 -13.39
CA THR A 125 -24.26 15.40 -12.15
C THR A 125 -23.44 14.87 -10.97
N PHE A 126 -23.15 15.75 -10.02
CA PHE A 126 -22.36 15.41 -8.84
C PHE A 126 -23.09 14.35 -8.00
N SER A 127 -22.48 13.18 -7.88
CA SER A 127 -23.07 12.01 -7.22
C SER A 127 -22.62 11.89 -5.76
N ALA A 128 -23.39 11.15 -4.95
CA ALA A 128 -23.02 10.88 -3.54
C ALA A 128 -21.66 10.14 -3.40
N SER A 129 -21.28 9.33 -4.40
CA SER A 129 -19.96 8.68 -4.42
C SER A 129 -18.83 9.67 -4.70
N MET A 130 -19.05 10.67 -5.55
CA MET A 130 -18.09 11.75 -5.81
C MET A 130 -17.91 12.63 -4.56
N GLU A 131 -19.02 13.01 -3.92
CA GLU A 131 -18.99 13.80 -2.68
C GLU A 131 -18.23 13.09 -1.57
N LYS A 132 -18.49 11.79 -1.38
CA LYS A 132 -17.75 10.99 -0.41
C LYS A 132 -16.26 10.87 -0.75
N LEU A 133 -15.92 10.74 -2.04
CA LEU A 133 -14.53 10.67 -2.49
C LEU A 133 -13.77 11.95 -2.14
N VAL A 134 -14.35 13.11 -2.49
CA VAL A 134 -13.77 14.43 -2.17
C VAL A 134 -13.63 14.62 -0.68
N GLU A 135 -14.64 14.23 0.10
CA GLU A 135 -14.62 14.33 1.55
C GLU A 135 -13.54 13.45 2.19
N ASP A 136 -13.39 12.20 1.75
CA ASP A 136 -12.32 11.32 2.24
C ASP A 136 -10.94 11.90 1.91
N ILE A 137 -10.75 12.46 0.71
CA ILE A 137 -9.51 13.12 0.31
C ILE A 137 -9.21 14.33 1.19
N ARG A 138 -10.20 15.20 1.40
CA ARG A 138 -10.10 16.40 2.26
C ARG A 138 -9.75 16.03 3.71
N MET A 139 -10.30 14.93 4.21
CA MET A 139 -10.02 14.41 5.55
C MET A 139 -8.75 13.56 5.63
N ASN A 140 -7.90 13.55 4.59
CA ASN A 140 -6.65 12.78 4.52
C ASN A 140 -6.86 11.27 4.74
N ARG A 141 -8.01 10.74 4.31
CA ARG A 141 -8.37 9.32 4.37
C ARG A 141 -8.27 8.69 2.99
N VAL A 142 -7.84 7.43 2.93
CA VAL A 142 -7.85 6.69 1.67
C VAL A 142 -9.29 6.24 1.37
N PRO A 143 -9.86 6.61 0.21
CA PRO A 143 -11.18 6.18 -0.19
C PRO A 143 -11.35 4.66 -0.18
N ALA A 144 -12.49 4.18 0.30
CA ALA A 144 -12.76 2.74 0.43
C ALA A 144 -12.73 2.01 -0.93
N ALA A 145 -13.12 2.68 -2.02
CA ALA A 145 -13.06 2.12 -3.37
C ALA A 145 -11.62 1.80 -3.79
N TRP A 146 -10.66 2.68 -3.46
CA TRP A 146 -9.25 2.48 -3.76
C TRP A 146 -8.66 1.38 -2.88
N MET A 147 -8.97 1.37 -1.59
CA MET A 147 -8.52 0.33 -0.66
C MET A 147 -8.97 -1.08 -1.06
N LYS A 148 -10.16 -1.23 -1.65
CA LYS A 148 -10.70 -2.52 -2.09
C LYS A 148 -9.84 -3.20 -3.16
N VAL A 149 -9.14 -2.43 -3.98
CA VAL A 149 -8.26 -2.92 -5.06
C VAL A 149 -6.78 -2.68 -4.75
N SER A 150 -6.47 -2.24 -3.54
CA SER A 150 -5.11 -1.93 -3.09
C SER A 150 -4.54 -3.01 -2.16
N PHE A 151 -3.34 -2.78 -1.69
CA PHE A 151 -2.69 -3.50 -0.59
C PHE A 151 -3.27 -3.05 0.77
N ALA A 152 -3.14 -3.92 1.78
CA ALA A 152 -3.59 -3.60 3.14
C ALA A 152 -2.74 -2.47 3.74
N SER A 153 -3.38 -1.42 4.23
CA SER A 153 -2.71 -0.25 4.80
C SER A 153 -3.60 0.47 5.82
N CYS A 154 -2.98 1.04 6.84
CA CYS A 154 -3.61 1.95 7.81
C CYS A 154 -3.05 3.38 7.67
N ARG A 155 -2.33 3.67 6.57
CA ARG A 155 -1.69 4.96 6.33
C ARG A 155 -2.72 6.04 6.00
N PRO A 156 -2.52 7.29 6.46
CA PRO A 156 -3.28 8.43 5.94
C PRO A 156 -2.94 8.70 4.47
N LEU A 157 -3.86 9.34 3.74
CA LEU A 157 -3.83 9.48 2.29
C LEU A 157 -2.49 9.98 1.75
N GLY A 158 -1.95 11.08 2.26
CA GLY A 158 -0.68 11.63 1.74
C GLY A 158 0.48 10.64 1.82
N SER A 159 0.61 9.93 2.94
CA SER A 159 1.64 8.90 3.11
C SER A 159 1.34 7.61 2.33
N TRP A 160 0.06 7.34 2.06
CA TRP A 160 -0.38 6.21 1.24
C TRP A 160 -0.07 6.45 -0.24
N ILE A 161 -0.31 7.66 -0.77
CA ILE A 161 0.07 8.05 -2.14
C ILE A 161 1.58 7.94 -2.32
N ALA A 162 2.37 8.41 -1.35
CA ALA A 162 3.82 8.23 -1.38
C ALA A 162 4.24 6.75 -1.42
N ASP A 163 3.54 5.87 -0.68
CA ASP A 163 3.78 4.42 -0.73
C ASP A 163 3.41 3.84 -2.10
N VAL A 164 2.28 4.22 -2.68
CA VAL A 164 1.88 3.83 -4.05
C VAL A 164 2.96 4.20 -5.07
N LYS A 165 3.49 5.43 -5.01
CA LYS A 165 4.59 5.87 -5.89
C LYS A 165 5.85 5.03 -5.72
N GLN A 166 6.26 4.75 -4.49
CA GLN A 166 7.44 3.93 -4.21
C GLN A 166 7.27 2.48 -4.69
N ARG A 167 6.05 1.93 -4.63
CA ARG A 167 5.72 0.61 -5.18
C ARG A 167 5.75 0.62 -6.70
N PHE A 168 5.21 1.67 -7.32
CA PHE A 168 5.25 1.83 -8.77
C PHE A 168 6.70 1.93 -9.26
N GLU A 169 7.52 2.75 -8.61
CA GLU A 169 8.95 2.87 -8.92
C GLU A 169 9.69 1.54 -8.72
N HIS A 170 9.36 0.77 -7.68
CA HIS A 170 9.95 -0.56 -7.46
C HIS A 170 9.65 -1.52 -8.61
N LEU A 171 8.41 -1.55 -9.10
CA LEU A 171 8.02 -2.37 -10.26
C LEU A 171 8.62 -1.84 -11.56
N SER A 172 8.67 -0.52 -11.73
CA SER A 172 9.28 0.15 -12.89
C SER A 172 10.79 -0.09 -12.98
N GLU A 173 11.50 -0.23 -11.86
CA GLU A 173 12.90 -0.64 -11.90
C GLU A 173 13.04 -2.07 -12.46
N TRP A 174 12.12 -2.96 -12.09
CA TRP A 174 12.14 -4.35 -12.57
C TRP A 174 11.76 -4.46 -14.06
N THR A 175 10.96 -3.54 -14.62
CA THR A 175 10.67 -3.55 -16.07
C THR A 175 11.89 -3.27 -16.95
N LYS A 176 12.97 -2.68 -16.40
CA LYS A 176 14.21 -2.40 -17.17
C LYS A 176 14.97 -3.67 -17.55
N GLU A 177 14.87 -4.72 -16.73
CA GLU A 177 15.48 -6.02 -16.97
C GLU A 177 14.48 -7.13 -16.56
N PRO A 178 13.39 -7.32 -17.33
CA PRO A 178 12.23 -8.10 -16.88
C PRO A 178 12.52 -9.61 -16.80
N SER A 179 13.49 -10.10 -17.57
CA SER A 179 14.01 -11.46 -17.47
C SER A 179 14.79 -11.73 -16.19
N ALA A 180 15.44 -10.71 -15.62
CA ALA A 180 16.25 -10.87 -14.42
C ALA A 180 15.40 -10.70 -13.16
N THR A 181 15.65 -11.53 -12.15
CA THR A 181 15.11 -11.29 -10.81
C THR A 181 16.03 -10.31 -10.07
N PRO A 182 15.49 -9.21 -9.47
CA PRO A 182 16.30 -8.25 -8.74
C PRO A 182 17.12 -8.93 -7.64
N LYS A 183 18.34 -8.44 -7.42
CA LYS A 183 19.25 -8.98 -6.37
C LYS A 183 18.64 -8.88 -4.97
N VAL A 184 17.81 -7.85 -4.76
CA VAL A 184 17.07 -7.58 -3.53
C VAL A 184 15.67 -7.13 -3.93
N VAL A 185 14.65 -7.79 -3.37
CA VAL A 185 13.24 -7.42 -3.56
C VAL A 185 12.70 -6.84 -2.27
N ASN A 186 12.01 -5.70 -2.33
CA ASN A 186 11.37 -5.14 -1.14
C ASN A 186 10.00 -5.79 -0.96
N LEU A 187 9.88 -6.75 -0.04
CA LEU A 187 8.64 -7.50 0.13
C LEU A 187 7.49 -6.62 0.57
N ALA A 188 7.78 -5.58 1.36
CA ALA A 188 6.74 -4.67 1.85
C ALA A 188 6.10 -3.86 0.71
N ARG A 189 6.78 -3.73 -0.44
CA ARG A 189 6.29 -3.00 -1.62
C ARG A 189 5.47 -3.85 -2.59
N LEU A 190 5.37 -5.15 -2.39
CA LEU A 190 4.47 -6.02 -3.16
C LEU A 190 3.03 -5.90 -2.64
N PHE A 191 2.04 -6.06 -3.52
CA PHE A 191 0.63 -6.23 -3.18
C PHE A 191 0.40 -7.59 -2.53
N SER A 192 1.03 -8.65 -3.04
CA SER A 192 0.94 -10.01 -2.51
C SER A 192 2.33 -10.61 -2.21
N PRO A 193 2.91 -10.29 -1.03
CA PRO A 193 4.18 -10.87 -0.62
C PRO A 193 4.15 -12.41 -0.56
N GLN A 194 3.00 -13.01 -0.26
CA GLN A 194 2.83 -14.46 -0.20
C GLN A 194 2.96 -15.14 -1.56
N SER A 195 2.49 -14.49 -2.64
CA SER A 195 2.68 -15.00 -4.00
C SER A 195 4.17 -15.09 -4.32
N PHE A 196 4.95 -14.08 -3.94
CA PHE A 196 6.39 -14.08 -4.11
C PHE A 196 7.10 -15.15 -3.28
N LEU A 197 6.73 -15.32 -2.01
CA LEU A 197 7.27 -16.41 -1.19
C LEU A 197 6.94 -17.79 -1.77
N THR A 198 5.77 -17.94 -2.37
CA THR A 198 5.38 -19.18 -3.07
C THR A 198 6.24 -19.39 -4.31
N ALA A 199 6.51 -18.35 -5.11
CA ALA A 199 7.43 -18.41 -6.23
C ALA A 199 8.85 -18.85 -5.81
N ILE A 200 9.37 -18.36 -4.67
CA ILE A 200 10.64 -18.85 -4.12
C ILE A 200 10.58 -20.36 -3.85
N LYS A 201 9.50 -20.84 -3.23
CA LYS A 201 9.31 -22.27 -2.95
C LYS A 201 9.20 -23.09 -4.24
N GLU A 202 8.54 -22.58 -5.27
CA GLU A 202 8.40 -23.25 -6.57
C GLU A 202 9.76 -23.39 -7.26
N VAL A 203 10.55 -22.33 -7.31
CA VAL A 203 11.92 -22.39 -7.87
C VAL A 203 12.78 -23.38 -7.09
N CYS A 204 12.74 -23.34 -5.75
CA CYS A 204 13.47 -24.28 -4.90
C CYS A 204 13.00 -25.74 -5.10
N SER A 205 11.69 -25.96 -5.21
CA SER A 205 11.07 -27.27 -5.46
C SER A 205 11.54 -27.87 -6.79
N GLN A 206 11.53 -27.07 -7.87
CA GLN A 206 11.96 -27.49 -9.19
C GLN A 206 13.45 -27.83 -9.24
N GLN A 207 14.29 -27.00 -8.61
CA GLN A 207 15.75 -27.18 -8.57
C GLN A 207 16.18 -28.43 -7.78
N HIS A 208 15.50 -28.71 -6.66
CA HIS A 208 15.86 -29.83 -5.78
C HIS A 208 14.98 -31.08 -5.98
N HIS A 209 14.03 -31.03 -6.92
CA HIS A 209 13.03 -32.09 -7.15
C HIS A 209 12.27 -32.49 -5.87
N LEU A 210 11.92 -31.49 -5.06
CA LEU A 210 11.20 -31.67 -3.80
C LEU A 210 9.73 -31.29 -3.96
N GLU A 211 8.84 -31.92 -3.19
CA GLU A 211 7.44 -31.51 -3.15
C GLU A 211 7.27 -30.14 -2.48
N LEU A 212 6.53 -29.22 -3.14
CA LEU A 212 6.28 -27.85 -2.66
C LEU A 212 5.75 -27.79 -1.22
N ASN A 213 4.87 -28.73 -0.86
CA ASN A 213 4.20 -28.80 0.45
C ASN A 213 5.15 -29.15 1.61
N LYS A 214 6.33 -29.72 1.31
CA LYS A 214 7.34 -30.08 2.33
C LYS A 214 8.36 -28.97 2.56
N LEU A 215 8.34 -27.91 1.74
CA LEU A 215 9.24 -26.78 1.87
C LEU A 215 8.73 -25.76 2.88
N ASN A 216 9.64 -25.19 3.66
CA ASN A 216 9.39 -24.07 4.57
C ASN A 216 10.32 -22.91 4.23
N VAL A 217 9.83 -21.69 4.36
CA VAL A 217 10.64 -20.48 4.18
C VAL A 217 11.29 -20.14 5.52
N LEU A 218 12.62 -19.97 5.50
CA LEU A 218 13.40 -19.52 6.65
C LEU A 218 14.04 -18.16 6.34
N THR A 219 13.90 -17.20 7.24
CA THR A 219 14.51 -15.88 7.12
C THR A 219 15.69 -15.76 8.08
N THR A 220 16.83 -15.28 7.58
CA THR A 220 18.00 -14.96 8.39
C THR A 220 18.31 -13.46 8.28
N VAL A 221 18.40 -12.77 9.41
CA VAL A 221 18.72 -11.34 9.43
C VAL A 221 20.21 -11.14 9.20
N THR A 222 20.57 -10.32 8.21
CA THR A 222 21.97 -10.01 7.88
C THR A 222 22.34 -8.58 8.28
N LYS A 223 23.63 -8.34 8.55
CA LYS A 223 24.18 -7.00 8.80
C LYS A 223 24.56 -6.23 7.53
N LYS A 224 24.20 -6.75 6.34
CA LYS A 224 24.59 -6.19 5.05
C LYS A 224 23.58 -5.15 4.60
N ASP A 225 24.06 -3.99 4.18
CA ASP A 225 23.25 -2.98 3.52
C ASP A 225 22.95 -3.37 2.07
N VAL A 226 21.83 -2.90 1.52
CA VAL A 226 21.41 -3.18 0.13
C VAL A 226 22.50 -2.81 -0.88
N ALA A 227 23.19 -1.68 -0.66
CA ALA A 227 24.26 -1.20 -1.52
C ALA A 227 25.52 -2.08 -1.53
N SER A 228 25.69 -2.95 -0.51
CA SER A 228 26.84 -3.86 -0.40
C SER A 228 26.62 -5.23 -1.08
N ILE A 229 25.52 -5.37 -1.83
CA ILE A 229 25.09 -6.64 -2.43
C ILE A 229 25.41 -6.62 -3.94
N ASP A 230 26.55 -7.20 -4.30
CA ASP A 230 27.04 -7.17 -5.68
C ASP A 230 26.55 -8.35 -6.52
N ALA A 231 26.11 -9.44 -5.90
CA ALA A 231 25.70 -10.68 -6.57
C ALA A 231 24.29 -11.09 -6.15
N PRO A 232 23.53 -11.84 -6.97
CA PRO A 232 22.25 -12.43 -6.56
C PRO A 232 22.40 -13.40 -5.38
N ALA A 233 21.27 -13.80 -4.80
CA ALA A 233 21.27 -14.81 -3.76
C ALA A 233 21.73 -16.17 -4.31
N ARG A 234 22.12 -17.10 -3.43
CA ARG A 234 22.38 -18.48 -3.85
C ARG A 234 21.07 -19.10 -4.37
N GLU A 235 21.20 -20.09 -5.24
CA GLU A 235 20.06 -20.81 -5.82
C GLU A 235 19.09 -21.30 -4.71
N GLY A 236 17.79 -21.12 -4.94
CA GLY A 236 16.73 -21.40 -3.95
C GLY A 236 16.60 -20.38 -2.82
N GLN A 237 17.40 -19.30 -2.80
CA GLN A 237 17.30 -18.21 -1.84
C GLN A 237 16.96 -16.90 -2.55
N GLN A 238 16.37 -15.96 -1.82
CA GLN A 238 16.15 -14.61 -2.30
C GLN A 238 16.45 -13.61 -1.18
N ARG A 239 17.13 -12.51 -1.50
CA ARG A 239 17.34 -11.43 -0.54
C ARG A 239 16.16 -10.49 -0.59
N ILE A 240 15.68 -10.14 0.60
CA ILE A 240 14.50 -9.31 0.80
C ILE A 240 14.86 -8.11 1.68
N HIS A 241 14.23 -6.98 1.40
CA HIS A 241 14.25 -5.77 2.24
C HIS A 241 12.83 -5.48 2.75
#